data_AF-A0AAN8NNY3-F1
#
_entry.id   AF-A0AAN8NNY3-F1
#
_cell.length_a   1.000
_cell.length_b   1.000
_cell.length_c   1.000
_cell.angle_alpha   90.00
_cell.angle_beta   90.00
_cell.angle_gamma   90.00
#
_symmetry.space_group_name_H-M   'P 1'
#
loop_
_entity.id
_entity.type
_entity.pdbx_description
1 polymer ?
#
loop_
_entity_poly.entity_id
_entity_poly.type
_entity_poly.pdbx_seq_one_letter_code
_entity_poly.pdbx_strand_id
1 'polypeptide(L)'
;MVDFDRTSGATVLRAVHGYNIEPGKPDALVERVDRMMKEFSLVAVPQKWMVDLFPILRYLPEGFPGTSFKKTARAWKKSFEETAHIQYQFAQRQIAAGCHRQSYVSKLVERSRKESDDGDLNPEDERAIIYTAANLYGGGADITAIGMTSFTLAMILFPEV
;
A
#
# COMPACT_ATOMS: atom_id res chain seq x y z
N MET A 1 17.48 -15.37 -10.94
CA MET A 1 16.20 -14.81 -11.42
C MET A 1 15.95 -13.56 -10.59
N VAL A 2 15.83 -12.38 -11.21
CA VAL A 2 15.62 -11.12 -10.49
C VAL A 2 14.21 -11.13 -9.91
N ASP A 3 14.09 -10.87 -8.61
CA ASP A 3 12.80 -10.72 -7.94
C ASP A 3 12.31 -9.27 -8.10
N PHE A 4 11.53 -9.05 -9.16
CA PHE A 4 10.99 -7.74 -9.52
C PHE A 4 9.97 -7.23 -8.50
N ASP A 5 9.19 -8.12 -7.88
CA ASP A 5 8.19 -7.77 -6.87
C ASP A 5 8.87 -7.16 -5.65
N ARG A 6 9.88 -7.85 -5.11
CA ARG A 6 10.64 -7.36 -3.96
C ARG A 6 11.36 -6.05 -4.26
N THR A 7 11.98 -5.95 -5.44
CA THR A 7 12.75 -4.74 -5.84
C THR A 7 11.84 -3.54 -6.04
N SER A 8 10.68 -3.75 -6.63
CA SER A 8 9.66 -2.72 -6.80
C SER A 8 9.09 -2.26 -5.45
N GLY A 9 8.65 -3.21 -4.61
CA GLY A 9 8.16 -2.92 -3.26
C GLY A 9 9.18 -2.14 -2.43
N ALA A 10 10.46 -2.51 -2.50
CA ALA A 10 11.55 -1.77 -1.88
C ALA A 10 11.66 -0.32 -2.34
N THR A 11 11.59 -0.12 -3.64
CA THR A 11 11.76 1.18 -4.27
C THR A 11 10.61 2.11 -3.86
N VAL A 12 9.38 1.59 -3.84
CA VAL A 12 8.19 2.37 -3.47
C VAL A 12 8.15 2.63 -1.97
N LEU A 13 8.45 1.65 -1.11
CA LEU A 13 8.58 1.87 0.35
C LEU A 13 9.60 2.97 0.67
N ARG A 14 10.74 2.97 -0.04
CA ARG A 14 11.77 4.00 0.11
C ARG A 14 11.30 5.37 -0.36
N ALA A 15 10.62 5.45 -1.50
CA ALA A 15 10.12 6.71 -2.03
C ALA A 15 9.00 7.30 -1.17
N VAL A 16 8.09 6.45 -0.68
CA VAL A 16 6.88 6.88 0.02
C VAL A 16 7.15 7.14 1.50
N HIS A 17 7.82 6.22 2.19
CA HIS A 17 8.01 6.26 3.64
C HIS A 17 9.46 6.50 4.08
N GLY A 18 10.40 6.58 3.14
CA GLY A 18 11.84 6.67 3.47
C GLY A 18 12.40 5.34 4.01
N TYR A 19 11.66 4.24 3.88
CA TYR A 19 12.00 2.93 4.43
C TYR A 19 13.02 2.22 3.54
N ASN A 20 14.12 1.73 4.12
CA ASN A 20 15.17 1.03 3.37
C ASN A 20 15.20 -0.45 3.77
N ILE A 21 14.98 -1.34 2.80
CA ILE A 21 15.03 -2.79 3.03
C ILE A 21 16.48 -3.25 2.94
N GLU A 22 16.89 -4.11 3.87
CA GLU A 22 18.20 -4.75 3.80
C GLU A 22 18.23 -5.86 2.70
N PRO A 23 19.22 -5.85 1.79
CA PRO A 23 19.38 -6.90 0.80
C PRO A 23 19.54 -8.27 1.46
N GLY A 24 18.80 -9.27 0.97
CA GLY A 24 18.96 -10.67 1.38
C GLY A 24 18.36 -11.05 2.74
N LYS A 25 17.73 -10.13 3.48
CA LYS A 25 17.02 -10.45 4.73
C LYS A 25 15.50 -10.40 4.57
N PRO A 26 14.74 -11.31 5.22
CA PRO A 26 13.30 -11.16 5.38
C PRO A 26 12.99 -9.85 6.09
N ASP A 27 11.96 -9.15 5.63
CA ASP A 27 11.54 -7.88 6.18
C ASP A 27 10.06 -7.96 6.53
N ALA A 28 9.75 -7.85 7.83
CA ALA A 28 8.40 -8.04 8.33
C ALA A 28 7.42 -6.99 7.79
N LEU A 29 7.89 -5.78 7.43
CA LEU A 29 7.05 -4.76 6.82
C LEU A 29 6.68 -5.18 5.40
N VAL A 30 7.65 -5.66 4.63
CA VAL A 30 7.46 -6.16 3.26
C VAL A 30 6.51 -7.34 3.25
N GLU A 31 6.71 -8.35 4.10
CA GLU A 31 5.84 -9.52 4.16
C GLU A 31 4.38 -9.16 4.51
N ARG A 32 4.19 -8.19 5.40
CA ARG A 32 2.85 -7.71 5.77
C ARG A 32 2.19 -7.01 4.59
N VAL A 33 2.96 -6.20 3.88
CA VAL A 33 2.50 -5.46 2.73
C VAL A 33 2.20 -6.39 1.55
N ASP A 34 3.02 -7.41 1.29
CA ASP A 34 2.76 -8.45 0.29
C ASP A 34 1.47 -9.22 0.58
N ARG A 35 1.22 -9.52 1.87
CA ARG A 35 -0.04 -10.14 2.30
C ARG A 35 -1.23 -9.25 1.99
N MET A 36 -1.15 -7.98 2.37
CA MET A 36 -2.19 -6.99 2.09
C MET A 36 -2.44 -6.85 0.58
N MET A 37 -1.39 -6.86 -0.24
CA MET A 37 -1.51 -6.78 -1.69
C MET A 37 -2.19 -8.02 -2.28
N LYS A 38 -1.88 -9.22 -1.79
CA LYS A 38 -2.59 -10.45 -2.20
C LYS A 38 -4.09 -10.36 -1.89
N GLU A 39 -4.46 -9.84 -0.72
CA GLU A 39 -5.87 -9.60 -0.38
C GLU A 39 -6.51 -8.58 -1.32
N PHE A 40 -5.81 -7.48 -1.63
CA PHE A 40 -6.27 -6.46 -2.56
C PHE A 40 -6.48 -6.99 -3.99
N SER A 41 -5.56 -7.80 -4.52
CA SER A 41 -5.71 -8.43 -5.84
C SER A 41 -6.97 -9.29 -5.91
N LEU A 42 -7.37 -9.94 -4.80
CA LEU A 42 -8.60 -10.70 -4.73
C LEU A 42 -9.86 -9.82 -4.70
N VAL A 43 -9.79 -8.60 -4.15
CA VAL A 43 -10.89 -7.63 -4.23
C VAL A 43 -11.11 -7.18 -5.67
N ALA A 44 -10.03 -6.93 -6.40
CA ALA A 44 -10.05 -6.37 -7.76
C ALA A 44 -10.56 -7.34 -8.84
N VAL A 45 -10.77 -8.62 -8.52
CA VAL A 45 -11.28 -9.61 -9.48
C VAL A 45 -12.73 -9.29 -9.84
N PRO A 46 -13.04 -9.00 -11.11
CA PRO A 46 -14.40 -8.71 -11.54
C PRO A 46 -15.35 -9.87 -11.25
N GLN A 47 -16.58 -9.55 -10.84
CA GLN A 47 -17.68 -10.51 -10.63
C GLN A 47 -17.40 -11.61 -9.59
N LYS A 48 -16.30 -11.49 -8.83
CA LYS A 48 -15.97 -12.45 -7.79
C LYS A 48 -16.93 -12.38 -6.62
N TRP A 49 -17.47 -11.19 -6.35
CA TRP A 49 -18.32 -10.97 -5.19
C TRP A 49 -19.78 -10.85 -5.62
N MET A 50 -20.67 -11.59 -4.96
CA MET A 50 -22.10 -11.51 -5.25
C MET A 50 -22.64 -10.07 -5.13
N VAL A 51 -22.04 -9.24 -4.28
CA VAL A 51 -22.43 -7.83 -4.12
C VAL A 51 -22.15 -6.98 -5.37
N ASP A 52 -21.20 -7.39 -6.22
CA ASP A 52 -20.89 -6.71 -7.48
C ASP A 52 -22.00 -6.90 -8.51
N LEU A 53 -22.66 -8.08 -8.47
CA LEU A 53 -23.79 -8.42 -9.33
C LEU A 53 -25.13 -7.96 -8.73
N PHE A 54 -25.26 -8.06 -7.40
CA PHE A 54 -26.48 -7.72 -6.66
C PHE A 54 -26.16 -6.71 -5.54
N PRO A 55 -26.14 -5.40 -5.84
CA PRO A 55 -25.77 -4.35 -4.87
C PRO A 55 -26.60 -4.35 -3.60
N ILE A 56 -27.83 -4.88 -3.64
CA ILE A 56 -28.74 -4.97 -2.49
C ILE A 56 -28.14 -5.79 -1.33
N LEU A 57 -27.24 -6.73 -1.61
CA LEU A 57 -26.56 -7.54 -0.60
C LEU A 57 -25.72 -6.70 0.37
N ARG A 58 -25.34 -5.47 0.02
CA ARG A 58 -24.64 -4.55 0.94
C ARG A 58 -25.46 -4.17 2.17
N TYR A 59 -26.78 -4.18 2.07
CA TYR A 59 -27.68 -3.77 3.15
C TYR A 59 -28.12 -4.92 4.05
N LEU A 60 -28.02 -6.17 3.58
CA LEU A 60 -28.42 -7.34 4.35
C LEU A 60 -27.47 -7.63 5.51
N PRO A 61 -27.94 -8.13 6.67
CA PRO A 61 -27.07 -8.46 7.79
C PRO A 61 -26.04 -9.54 7.43
N GLU A 62 -24.94 -9.56 8.18
CA GLU A 62 -23.96 -10.64 8.06
C GLU A 62 -24.58 -11.98 8.49
N GLY A 63 -24.31 -13.04 7.73
CA GLY A 63 -24.87 -14.38 7.96
C GLY A 63 -26.08 -14.70 7.07
N PHE A 64 -26.61 -13.73 6.34
CA PHE A 64 -27.60 -13.97 5.29
C PHE A 64 -26.96 -14.64 4.05
N PRO A 65 -27.69 -15.46 3.27
CA PRO A 65 -27.18 -16.02 2.03
C PRO A 65 -26.61 -14.93 1.10
N GLY A 66 -25.38 -15.11 0.64
CA GLY A 66 -24.70 -14.13 -0.23
C GLY A 66 -23.99 -12.97 0.48
N THR A 67 -23.98 -12.90 1.83
CA THR A 67 -23.27 -11.84 2.58
C THR A 67 -21.94 -12.25 3.20
N SER A 68 -21.39 -13.43 2.83
CA SER A 68 -20.09 -13.91 3.32
C SER A 68 -18.94 -12.94 3.06
N PHE A 69 -19.03 -12.15 1.98
CA PHE A 69 -18.06 -11.10 1.64
C PHE A 69 -17.87 -10.07 2.76
N LYS A 70 -18.88 -9.83 3.62
CA LYS A 70 -18.78 -8.85 4.71
C LYS A 70 -17.71 -9.22 5.73
N LYS A 71 -17.57 -10.51 6.04
CA LYS A 71 -16.53 -11.02 6.95
C LYS A 71 -15.14 -10.78 6.36
N THR A 72 -14.97 -11.15 5.09
CA THR A 72 -13.72 -10.95 4.34
C THR A 72 -13.36 -9.48 4.22
N ALA A 73 -14.33 -8.63 3.84
CA ALA A 73 -14.14 -7.19 3.70
C ALA A 73 -13.69 -6.54 5.02
N ARG A 74 -14.25 -6.94 6.17
CA ARG A 74 -13.77 -6.44 7.47
C ARG A 74 -12.35 -6.90 7.79
N ALA A 75 -12.01 -8.16 7.53
CA ALA A 75 -10.67 -8.68 7.78
C ALA A 75 -9.62 -7.97 6.93
N TRP A 76 -9.90 -7.80 5.63
CA TRP A 76 -8.98 -7.14 4.70
C TRP A 76 -8.91 -5.63 4.91
N LYS A 77 -10.02 -4.98 5.28
CA LYS A 77 -10.01 -3.58 5.71
C LYS A 77 -9.09 -3.39 6.92
N LYS A 78 -9.18 -4.25 7.92
CA LYS A 78 -8.31 -4.21 9.11
C LYS A 78 -6.85 -4.43 8.73
N SER A 79 -6.56 -5.42 7.88
CA SER A 79 -5.21 -5.71 7.36
C SER A 79 -4.60 -4.49 6.65
N PHE A 80 -5.37 -3.83 5.79
CA PHE A 80 -4.99 -2.60 5.11
C PHE A 80 -4.74 -1.43 6.07
N GLU A 81 -5.68 -1.15 6.98
CA GLU A 81 -5.55 -0.07 7.96
C GLU A 81 -4.31 -0.27 8.84
N GLU A 82 -4.10 -1.47 9.37
CA GLU A 82 -2.92 -1.77 10.19
C GLU A 82 -1.61 -1.57 9.42
N THR A 83 -1.56 -2.02 8.17
CA THR A 83 -0.37 -1.91 7.33
C THR A 83 -0.05 -0.44 7.03
N ALA A 84 -1.06 0.34 6.61
CA ALA A 84 -0.92 1.76 6.33
C ALA A 84 -0.43 2.55 7.56
N HIS A 85 -1.01 2.27 8.74
CA HIS A 85 -0.61 2.94 9.98
C HIS A 85 0.81 2.57 10.39
N ILE A 86 1.23 1.32 10.24
CA ILE A 86 2.59 0.90 10.62
C ILE A 86 3.64 1.57 9.73
N GLN A 87 3.40 1.64 8.43
CA GLN A 87 4.30 2.32 7.50
C GLN A 87 4.40 3.81 7.82
N TYR A 88 3.27 4.45 8.13
CA TYR A 88 3.25 5.85 8.55
C TYR A 88 3.95 6.09 9.90
N GLN A 89 3.68 5.23 10.90
CA GLN A 89 4.33 5.30 12.22
C GLN A 89 5.85 5.15 12.11
N PHE A 90 6.33 4.30 11.21
CA PHE A 90 7.76 4.21 10.92
C PHE A 90 8.31 5.58 10.47
N ALA A 91 7.68 6.20 9.47
CA ALA A 91 8.11 7.49 8.95
C ALA A 91 8.05 8.58 10.04
N GLN A 92 6.98 8.63 10.84
CA GLN A 92 6.87 9.55 11.97
C GLN A 92 8.00 9.38 12.99
N ARG A 93 8.36 8.15 13.37
CA ARG A 93 9.46 7.89 14.31
C ARG A 93 10.79 8.40 13.76
N GLN A 94 11.05 8.21 12.47
CA GLN A 94 12.26 8.70 11.83
C GLN A 94 12.28 10.24 11.81
N ILE A 95 11.14 10.89 11.54
CA ILE A 95 11.01 12.36 11.55
C ILE A 95 11.27 12.90 12.96
N ALA A 96 10.67 12.28 13.98
CA ALA A 96 10.85 12.67 15.38
C ALA A 96 12.30 12.50 15.85
N ALA A 97 13.00 11.47 15.36
CA ALA A 97 14.41 11.24 15.64
C ALA A 97 15.36 12.18 14.86
N GLY A 98 14.85 12.99 13.92
CA GLY A 98 15.65 13.89 13.09
C GLY A 98 16.57 13.19 12.09
N CYS A 99 16.38 11.88 11.86
CA CYS A 99 17.19 11.06 10.96
C CYS A 99 16.40 10.55 9.75
N HIS A 100 15.23 11.14 9.47
CA HIS A 100 14.39 10.71 8.36
C HIS A 100 15.04 10.98 7.01
N ARG A 101 14.76 10.07 6.09
CA ARG A 101 15.01 10.29 4.67
C ARG A 101 13.86 11.12 4.10
N GLN A 102 14.18 12.06 3.21
CA GLN A 102 13.15 12.74 2.43
C GLN A 102 12.33 11.71 1.63
N SER A 103 11.02 11.75 1.84
CA SER A 103 10.04 10.84 1.25
C SER A 103 8.72 11.57 1.03
N TYR A 104 7.76 10.92 0.37
CA TYR A 104 6.41 11.48 0.20
C TYR A 104 5.78 11.85 1.54
N VAL A 105 5.77 10.93 2.50
CA VAL A 105 5.18 11.16 3.83
C VAL A 105 5.92 12.28 4.56
N SER A 106 7.26 12.27 4.58
CA SER A 106 7.99 13.31 5.32
C SER A 106 7.75 14.70 4.75
N LYS A 107 7.69 14.83 3.42
CA LYS A 107 7.41 16.11 2.76
C LYS A 107 6.00 16.62 3.06
N LEU A 108 5.00 15.74 3.08
CA LEU A 108 3.64 16.14 3.42
C LEU A 108 3.50 16.51 4.90
N VAL A 109 4.08 15.72 5.81
CA VAL A 109 4.06 16.04 7.24
C VAL A 109 4.74 17.38 7.51
N GLU A 110 5.93 17.63 6.93
CA GLU A 110 6.63 18.90 7.06
C GLU A 110 5.83 20.07 6.47
N ARG A 111 5.16 19.85 5.35
CA ARG A 111 4.31 20.88 4.71
C ARG A 111 3.09 21.21 5.56
N SER A 112 2.34 20.20 5.99
CA SER A 112 1.13 20.39 6.80
C SER A 112 1.44 21.07 8.13
N ARG A 113 2.59 20.74 8.76
CA ARG A 113 3.04 21.45 9.97
C ARG A 113 3.38 22.91 9.73
N LYS A 114 3.90 23.27 8.55
CA LYS A 114 4.19 24.67 8.19
C LYS A 114 2.94 25.48 7.86
N GLU A 115 1.89 24.82 7.37
CA GLU A 115 0.60 25.43 7.05
C GLU A 115 -0.32 25.53 8.30
N SER A 116 0.05 24.89 9.41
CA SER A 116 -0.66 24.94 10.70
C SER A 116 -0.18 26.11 11.55
N ASP A 117 -1.13 26.82 12.18
CA ASP A 117 -0.84 27.97 13.05
C ASP A 117 -0.12 27.60 14.36
N ASP A 118 -0.39 26.40 14.91
CA ASP A 118 0.31 25.94 16.13
C ASP A 118 1.52 25.03 15.84
N GLY A 119 1.67 24.58 14.58
CA GLY A 119 2.72 23.65 14.15
C GLY A 119 2.34 22.16 14.26
N ASP A 120 1.17 21.84 14.80
CA ASP A 120 0.63 20.49 14.89
C ASP A 120 -0.04 20.04 13.60
N LEU A 121 -0.04 18.73 13.39
CA LEU A 121 -0.66 18.10 12.24
C LEU A 121 -2.15 17.88 12.51
N ASN A 122 -3.02 18.48 11.69
CA ASN A 122 -4.46 18.26 11.74
C ASN A 122 -4.77 16.75 11.55
N PRO A 123 -5.65 16.14 12.37
CA PRO A 123 -6.07 14.75 12.21
C PRO A 123 -6.61 14.39 10.82
N GLU A 124 -7.27 15.32 10.12
CA GLU A 124 -7.76 15.06 8.77
C GLU A 124 -6.63 14.97 7.75
N ASP A 125 -5.62 15.84 7.87
CA ASP A 125 -4.43 15.80 7.00
C ASP A 125 -3.58 14.58 7.29
N GLU A 126 -3.40 14.22 8.56
CA GLU A 126 -2.71 12.98 8.96
C GLU A 126 -3.39 11.77 8.33
N ARG A 127 -4.72 11.69 8.44
CA ARG A 127 -5.51 10.62 7.84
C ARG A 127 -5.35 10.59 6.33
N ALA A 128 -5.40 11.75 5.66
CA ALA A 128 -5.20 11.85 4.23
C ALA A 128 -3.81 11.34 3.82
N ILE A 129 -2.75 11.75 4.52
CA ILE A 129 -1.37 11.31 4.28
C ILE A 129 -1.24 9.80 4.41
N ILE A 130 -1.83 9.19 5.45
CA ILE A 130 -1.79 7.74 5.66
C ILE A 130 -2.40 7.00 4.46
N TYR A 131 -3.61 7.38 4.05
CA TYR A 131 -4.33 6.67 2.98
C TYR A 131 -3.75 6.94 1.59
N THR A 132 -3.29 8.16 1.29
CA THR A 132 -2.66 8.46 0.00
C THR A 132 -1.31 7.75 -0.13
N ALA A 133 -0.53 7.66 0.95
CA ALA A 133 0.71 6.90 0.98
C ALA A 133 0.47 5.40 0.73
N ALA A 134 -0.53 4.83 1.40
CA ALA A 134 -0.92 3.42 1.19
C ALA A 134 -1.36 3.14 -0.26
N ASN A 135 -2.15 4.04 -0.86
CA ASN A 135 -2.54 3.94 -2.27
C ASN A 135 -1.34 4.04 -3.21
N LEU A 136 -0.41 4.96 -2.94
CA LEU A 136 0.79 5.13 -3.75
C LEU A 136 1.69 3.88 -3.68
N TYR A 137 1.75 3.24 -2.51
CA TYR A 137 2.40 1.94 -2.38
C TYR A 137 1.69 0.87 -3.21
N GLY A 138 0.39 0.68 -3.00
CA GLY A 138 -0.38 -0.40 -3.63
C GLY A 138 -0.39 -0.29 -5.16
N GLY A 139 -0.55 0.93 -5.70
CA GLY A 139 -0.48 1.17 -7.13
C GLY A 139 0.94 1.13 -7.69
N GLY A 140 1.93 1.62 -6.95
CA GLY A 140 3.30 1.74 -7.46
C GLY A 140 4.06 0.42 -7.50
N ALA A 141 3.91 -0.43 -6.48
CA ALA A 141 4.74 -1.62 -6.31
C ALA A 141 4.39 -2.71 -7.33
N ASP A 142 3.12 -3.09 -7.42
CA ASP A 142 2.68 -4.19 -8.29
C ASP A 142 2.82 -3.83 -9.79
N ILE A 143 2.38 -2.61 -10.17
CA ILE A 143 2.43 -2.15 -11.57
C ILE A 143 3.87 -2.07 -12.08
N THR A 144 4.80 -1.58 -11.26
CA THR A 144 6.21 -1.48 -11.67
C THR A 144 6.84 -2.86 -11.84
N ALA A 145 6.48 -3.84 -10.98
CA ALA A 145 6.97 -5.21 -11.12
C ALA A 145 6.42 -5.89 -12.40
N ILE A 146 5.13 -5.71 -12.69
CA ILE A 146 4.50 -6.16 -13.93
C ILE A 146 5.16 -5.50 -15.15
N GLY A 147 5.43 -4.20 -15.09
CA GLY A 147 6.08 -3.45 -16.16
C GLY A 147 7.49 -3.96 -16.44
N MET A 148 8.32 -4.14 -15.41
CA MET A 148 9.68 -4.68 -15.57
C MET A 148 9.68 -6.12 -16.11
N THR A 149 8.74 -6.95 -15.65
CA THR A 149 8.58 -8.32 -16.14
C THR A 149 8.20 -8.33 -17.62
N SER A 150 7.21 -7.52 -17.99
CA SER A 150 6.72 -7.39 -19.37
C SER A 150 7.79 -6.84 -20.30
N PHE A 151 8.53 -5.82 -19.85
CA PHE A 151 9.66 -5.25 -20.59
C PHE A 151 10.76 -6.29 -20.81
N THR A 152 11.17 -7.01 -19.76
CA THR A 152 12.19 -8.04 -19.86
C THR A 152 11.77 -9.14 -20.83
N LEU A 153 10.50 -9.57 -20.76
CA LEU A 153 9.94 -10.54 -21.70
C LEU A 153 9.97 -10.02 -23.15
N ALA A 154 9.60 -8.75 -23.36
CA ALA A 154 9.63 -8.14 -24.69
C ALA A 154 11.06 -8.10 -25.26
N MET A 155 12.06 -7.73 -24.46
CA MET A 155 13.48 -7.72 -24.88
C MET A 155 13.99 -9.13 -25.26
N ILE A 156 13.46 -10.19 -24.62
CA ILE A 156 13.81 -11.58 -24.96
C ILE A 156 13.14 -12.02 -26.26
N LEU A 157 11.86 -11.67 -26.46
CA LEU A 157 11.07 -12.09 -27.63
C LEU A 157 11.39 -11.27 -28.88
N PHE A 158 11.81 -10.02 -28.72
CA PHE A 158 12.11 -9.09 -29.81
C PHE A 158 13.51 -8.48 -29.61
N PRO A 159 14.59 -9.22 -29.91
CA PRO A 159 15.97 -8.77 -29.64
C PRO A 159 16.44 -7.58 -30.50
N GLU A 160 15.68 -7.23 -31.54
CA GLU A 160 15.98 -6.14 -32.48
C GLU A 160 15.44 -4.76 -32.02
N VAL A 161 14.77 -4.73 -30.85
CA VAL A 161 14.25 -3.50 -30.23
C VAL A 161 15.35 -2.74 -29.51
#